data_AF-A0A7C4ET26-F1
#
_entry.id   AF-A0A7C4ET26-F1
#
_cell.length_a   1.000
_cell.length_b   1.000
_cell.length_c   1.000
_cell.angle_alpha   90.00
_cell.angle_beta   90.00
_cell.angle_gamma   90.00
#
_symmetry.space_group_name_H-M   'P 1'
#
loop_
_entity.id
_entity.type
_entity.pdbx_description
1 polymer ?
#
loop_
_entity_poly.entity_id
_entity_poly.type
_entity_poly.pdbx_seq_one_letter_code
_entity_poly.pdbx_strand_id
1 'polypeptide(L)'
;MTWTALRWVWRLEAPLFVGMPPAGVLNRCRPYVPVRVLWGAVTAEISRSGSGENFPDYGKLGKEVAFNCRFTYLFPAEKRDDKILAWMPKFESMRGVQWYCDKESLSDRDFRRRLLGSRPCTAIAPESDSASEGTLRETECINPWWRDSNCQKESSAVLLLGYVFLRNNGFRRQLDNINTLFVGGDTRYGLGKICRIDWQDVSGDLSVFGKQVHLDGENPKIQSNIVFGHALEDAQSEIREMQGAKELLGGWDQGSLWRGALTWAPGSFLKSPLVWSIDTNGYWLHV
;
A
#
# COMPACT_ATOMS: atom_id res chain seq x y z
N MET A 1 -17.22 -20.96 -1.94
CA MET A 1 -17.28 -19.77 -2.83
C MET A 1 -15.85 -19.48 -3.22
N THR A 2 -15.55 -19.36 -4.52
CA THR A 2 -14.15 -19.28 -4.99
C THR A 2 -13.74 -17.83 -5.24
N TRP A 3 -12.60 -17.44 -4.71
CA TRP A 3 -11.92 -16.19 -5.05
C TRP A 3 -11.04 -16.37 -6.28
N THR A 4 -10.77 -15.28 -7.02
CA THR A 4 -9.75 -15.22 -8.08
C THR A 4 -8.70 -14.19 -7.70
N ALA A 5 -7.42 -14.48 -7.93
CA ALA A 5 -6.34 -13.53 -7.68
C ALA A 5 -5.92 -12.84 -8.98
N LEU A 6 -5.81 -11.51 -8.93
CA LEU A 6 -5.32 -10.69 -10.03
C LEU A 6 -4.11 -9.90 -9.57
N ARG A 7 -3.10 -9.85 -10.43
CA ARG A 7 -1.95 -8.97 -10.27
C ARG A 7 -2.33 -7.58 -10.75
N TRP A 8 -2.04 -6.57 -9.92
CA TRP A 8 -2.35 -5.18 -10.23
C TRP A 8 -1.08 -4.34 -10.14
N VAL A 9 -0.64 -3.82 -11.28
CA VAL A 9 0.55 -2.97 -11.35
C VAL A 9 0.18 -1.58 -11.84
N TRP A 10 0.71 -0.60 -11.13
CA TRP A 10 0.51 0.82 -11.40
C TRP A 10 1.84 1.51 -11.63
N ARG A 11 1.89 2.41 -12.60
CA ARG A 11 2.96 3.41 -12.73
C ARG A 11 2.62 4.61 -11.85
N LEU A 12 3.60 5.08 -11.09
CA LEU A 12 3.48 6.32 -10.35
C LEU A 12 3.74 7.52 -11.28
N GLU A 13 2.73 8.36 -11.52
CA GLU A 13 2.82 9.52 -12.43
C GLU A 13 3.14 10.82 -11.69
N ALA A 14 2.78 10.91 -10.42
CA ALA A 14 3.02 12.08 -9.58
C ALA A 14 3.51 11.66 -8.20
N PRO A 15 4.28 12.48 -7.47
CA PRO A 15 4.80 12.10 -6.16
C PRO A 15 3.68 11.68 -5.21
N LEU A 16 3.91 10.65 -4.42
CA LEU A 16 2.87 10.03 -3.59
C LEU A 16 3.20 10.18 -2.12
N PHE A 17 2.32 10.86 -1.39
CA PHE A 17 2.38 10.95 0.06
C PHE A 17 1.45 9.93 0.72
N VAL A 18 2.03 8.99 1.46
CA VAL A 18 1.30 8.06 2.33
C VAL A 18 1.75 8.32 3.77
N GLY A 19 0.93 8.99 4.56
CA GLY A 19 1.32 9.45 5.89
C GLY A 19 1.68 8.32 6.88
N MET A 20 2.68 8.61 7.70
CA MET A 20 2.97 7.94 8.96
C MET A 20 3.25 9.01 10.04
N PRO A 21 3.32 8.68 11.35
CA PRO A 21 3.51 9.69 12.39
C PRO A 21 4.68 10.64 12.07
N PRO A 22 4.54 11.96 12.22
CA PRO A 22 5.57 12.91 11.81
C PRO A 22 6.83 12.80 12.70
N ALA A 23 7.92 13.43 12.24
CA ALA A 23 9.16 13.63 13.02
C ALA A 23 9.47 15.13 13.05
N GLY A 24 9.01 15.82 14.10
CA GLY A 24 9.09 17.28 14.16
C GLY A 24 8.28 17.92 13.03
N VAL A 25 8.93 18.79 12.25
CA VAL A 25 8.34 19.48 11.08
C VAL A 25 8.27 18.62 9.82
N LEU A 26 8.82 17.39 9.86
CA LEU A 26 8.80 16.46 8.74
C LEU A 26 7.58 15.54 8.82
N ASN A 27 6.66 15.73 7.88
CA ASN A 27 5.59 14.79 7.58
C ASN A 27 6.18 13.59 6.86
N ARG A 28 6.34 12.49 7.60
CA ARG A 28 6.98 11.27 7.10
C ARG A 28 6.06 10.46 6.19
N CYS A 29 6.68 9.80 5.21
CA CYS A 29 5.99 8.97 4.23
C CYS A 29 6.32 7.49 4.42
N ARG A 30 5.29 6.63 4.32
CA ARG A 30 5.45 5.19 4.18
C ARG A 30 6.03 4.88 2.80
N PRO A 31 6.91 3.89 2.69
CA PRO A 31 7.45 3.46 1.40
C PRO A 31 6.55 2.43 0.70
N TYR A 32 5.27 2.33 1.03
CA TYR A 32 4.28 1.42 0.44
C TYR A 32 2.87 1.99 0.63
N VAL A 33 1.89 1.46 -0.10
CA VAL A 33 0.49 1.88 -0.02
C VAL A 33 -0.34 0.85 0.74
N PRO A 34 -0.84 1.18 1.96
CA PRO A 34 -1.75 0.31 2.69
C PRO A 34 -3.09 0.11 1.97
N VAL A 35 -3.73 -1.03 2.23
CA VAL A 35 -5.04 -1.40 1.65
C VAL A 35 -6.09 -0.33 1.87
N ARG A 36 -6.17 0.26 3.07
CA ARG A 36 -7.18 1.30 3.37
C ARG A 36 -7.07 2.51 2.45
N VAL A 37 -5.85 2.90 2.07
CA VAL A 37 -5.61 3.99 1.12
C VAL A 37 -6.09 3.60 -0.28
N LEU A 38 -5.76 2.38 -0.72
CA LEU A 38 -6.18 1.88 -2.03
C LEU A 38 -7.70 1.67 -2.11
N TRP A 39 -8.31 1.09 -1.07
CA TRP A 39 -9.75 0.89 -0.95
C TRP A 39 -10.51 2.22 -1.03
N GLY A 40 -10.05 3.25 -0.32
CA GLY A 40 -10.65 4.58 -0.38
C GLY A 40 -10.59 5.19 -1.78
N ALA A 41 -9.45 5.05 -2.46
CA ALA A 41 -9.29 5.54 -3.83
C ALA A 41 -10.16 4.78 -4.84
N VAL A 42 -10.20 3.45 -4.76
CA VAL A 42 -11.04 2.60 -5.62
C VAL A 42 -12.52 2.90 -5.39
N THR A 43 -12.95 3.01 -4.13
CA THR A 43 -14.33 3.37 -3.79
C THR A 43 -14.68 4.74 -4.36
N ALA A 44 -13.78 5.73 -4.20
CA ALA A 44 -14.01 7.06 -4.74
C ALA A 44 -14.12 7.07 -6.27
N GLU A 45 -13.32 6.27 -6.96
CA GLU A 45 -13.33 6.20 -8.42
C GLU A 45 -14.57 5.51 -8.99
N ILE A 46 -14.97 4.38 -8.40
CA ILE A 46 -16.20 3.68 -8.80
C ILE A 46 -17.42 4.58 -8.51
N SER A 47 -17.44 5.27 -7.36
CA SER A 47 -18.47 6.26 -7.03
C SER A 47 -18.57 7.33 -8.11
N ARG A 48 -17.46 7.95 -8.52
CA ARG A 48 -17.48 9.02 -9.54
C ARG A 48 -17.92 8.51 -10.91
N SER A 49 -17.50 7.30 -11.27
CA SER A 49 -17.84 6.70 -12.57
C SER A 49 -19.31 6.26 -12.67
N GLY A 50 -19.94 5.90 -11.55
CA GLY A 50 -21.29 5.30 -11.53
C GLY A 50 -22.44 6.23 -11.14
N SER A 51 -22.18 7.39 -10.52
CA SER A 51 -23.24 8.15 -9.82
C SER A 51 -24.03 9.16 -10.65
N GLY A 52 -23.64 9.42 -11.89
CA GLY A 52 -24.29 10.47 -12.70
C GLY A 52 -24.28 11.82 -11.96
N GLU A 53 -25.45 12.46 -11.85
CA GLU A 53 -25.62 13.76 -11.16
C GLU A 53 -25.86 13.65 -9.64
N ASN A 54 -26.10 12.44 -9.10
CA ASN A 54 -26.42 12.26 -7.69
C ASN A 54 -25.15 12.19 -6.82
N PHE A 55 -25.24 12.69 -5.59
CA PHE A 55 -24.15 12.57 -4.63
C PHE A 55 -23.92 11.07 -4.29
N PRO A 56 -22.69 10.54 -4.49
CA PRO A 56 -22.44 9.11 -4.28
C PRO A 56 -22.55 8.70 -2.81
N ASP A 57 -23.15 7.53 -2.54
CA ASP A 57 -23.08 6.88 -1.22
C ASP A 57 -21.77 6.09 -1.09
N TYR A 58 -20.71 6.82 -0.70
CA TYR A 58 -19.38 6.24 -0.46
C TYR A 58 -19.37 5.16 0.63
N GLY A 59 -20.27 5.25 1.62
CA GLY A 59 -20.32 4.30 2.73
C GLY A 59 -20.84 2.94 2.30
N LYS A 60 -21.95 2.92 1.53
CA LYS A 60 -22.50 1.70 0.97
C LYS A 60 -21.57 1.08 -0.06
N LEU A 61 -21.05 1.87 -1.01
CA LEU A 61 -20.15 1.35 -2.03
C LEU A 61 -18.84 0.85 -1.43
N GLY A 62 -18.29 1.55 -0.44
CA GLY A 62 -17.09 1.13 0.26
C GLY A 62 -17.26 -0.24 0.93
N LYS A 63 -18.42 -0.49 1.56
CA LYS A 63 -18.76 -1.82 2.10
C LYS A 63 -18.87 -2.89 1.02
N GLU A 64 -19.44 -2.55 -0.14
CA GLU A 64 -19.54 -3.46 -1.27
C GLU A 64 -18.17 -3.83 -1.84
N VAL A 65 -17.28 -2.85 -2.04
CA VAL A 65 -15.89 -3.08 -2.44
C VAL A 65 -15.18 -3.95 -1.39
N ALA A 66 -15.33 -3.63 -0.11
CA ALA A 66 -14.72 -4.39 0.97
C ALA A 66 -15.32 -5.80 1.11
N PHE A 67 -16.53 -6.08 0.62
CA PHE A 67 -17.12 -7.41 0.62
C PHE A 67 -16.62 -8.25 -0.57
N ASN A 68 -16.55 -7.64 -1.76
CA ASN A 68 -16.23 -8.30 -3.02
C ASN A 68 -14.74 -8.39 -3.33
N CYS A 69 -13.92 -7.54 -2.70
CA CYS A 69 -12.50 -7.43 -2.96
C CYS A 69 -11.69 -7.61 -1.66
N ARG A 70 -10.52 -8.23 -1.78
CA ARG A 70 -9.43 -8.08 -0.80
C ARG A 70 -8.20 -7.59 -1.55
N PHE A 71 -7.60 -6.53 -1.06
CA PHE A 71 -6.38 -6.00 -1.63
C PHE A 71 -5.19 -6.44 -0.79
N THR A 72 -4.04 -6.65 -1.43
CA THR A 72 -2.77 -6.57 -0.72
C THR A 72 -2.33 -5.10 -0.66
N TYR A 73 -1.23 -4.86 0.06
CA TYR A 73 -0.56 -3.57 0.00
C TYR A 73 0.05 -3.43 -1.40
N LEU A 74 0.23 -2.20 -1.87
CA LEU A 74 1.05 -1.94 -3.05
C LEU A 74 2.48 -1.63 -2.60
N PHE A 75 3.43 -2.40 -3.10
CA PHE A 75 4.85 -2.20 -2.83
C PHE A 75 5.55 -1.55 -4.02
N PRO A 76 6.57 -0.70 -3.79
CA PRO A 76 7.40 -0.17 -4.87
C PRO A 76 8.00 -1.30 -5.69
N ALA A 77 7.99 -1.16 -7.00
CA ALA A 77 8.42 -2.17 -7.93
C ALA A 77 9.22 -1.55 -9.07
N GLU A 78 10.04 -2.38 -9.70
CA GLU A 78 10.88 -2.00 -10.83
C GLU A 78 10.70 -3.01 -11.96
N LYS A 79 10.78 -2.52 -13.19
CA LYS A 79 10.97 -3.40 -14.34
C LYS A 79 12.46 -3.78 -14.41
N ARG A 80 12.76 -5.07 -14.30
CA ARG A 80 14.08 -5.66 -14.50
C ARG A 80 13.95 -6.71 -15.58
N ASP A 81 14.70 -6.53 -16.66
CA ASP A 81 14.52 -7.29 -17.90
C ASP A 81 13.04 -7.23 -18.34
N ASP A 82 12.41 -8.39 -18.55
CA ASP A 82 10.99 -8.51 -18.91
C ASP A 82 10.06 -8.75 -17.70
N LYS A 83 10.55 -8.60 -16.48
CA LYS A 83 9.77 -8.87 -15.25
C LYS A 83 9.60 -7.60 -14.41
N ILE A 84 8.41 -7.44 -13.84
CA ILE A 84 8.16 -6.41 -12.83
C ILE A 84 8.25 -7.05 -11.46
N LEU A 85 9.19 -6.59 -10.65
CA LEU A 85 9.53 -7.17 -9.36
C LEU A 85 9.31 -6.13 -8.26
N ALA A 86 8.62 -6.54 -7.20
CA ALA A 86 8.36 -5.70 -6.04
C ALA A 86 9.52 -5.76 -5.04
N TRP A 87 9.83 -4.62 -4.44
CA TRP A 87 10.67 -4.52 -3.26
C TRP A 87 9.87 -4.92 -2.04
N MET A 88 10.25 -6.03 -1.42
CA MET A 88 9.56 -6.62 -0.29
C MET A 88 10.33 -6.36 1.02
N PRO A 89 9.68 -5.86 2.08
CA PRO A 89 10.33 -5.69 3.36
C PRO A 89 10.48 -7.04 4.06
N LYS A 90 11.58 -7.21 4.80
CA LYS A 90 11.79 -8.31 5.74
C LYS A 90 12.61 -7.80 6.93
N PHE A 91 12.15 -8.08 8.14
CA PHE A 91 12.87 -7.76 9.36
C PHE A 91 13.96 -8.80 9.63
N GLU A 92 15.12 -8.33 10.07
CA GLU A 92 16.25 -9.16 10.49
C GLU A 92 16.73 -8.69 11.86
N SER A 93 16.83 -9.61 12.82
CA SER A 93 17.03 -9.28 14.24
C SER A 93 18.26 -8.40 14.51
N MET A 94 19.32 -8.52 13.70
CA MET A 94 20.55 -7.71 13.83
C MET A 94 20.61 -6.48 12.91
N ARG A 95 19.81 -6.42 11.85
CA ARG A 95 19.90 -5.38 10.81
C ARG A 95 18.64 -4.51 10.70
N GLY A 96 17.60 -4.83 11.46
CA GLY A 96 16.30 -4.21 11.35
C GLY A 96 15.61 -4.56 10.04
N VAL A 97 14.77 -3.65 9.54
CA VAL A 97 14.08 -3.83 8.26
C VAL A 97 15.09 -3.76 7.10
N GLN A 98 15.05 -4.75 6.22
CA GLN A 98 15.77 -4.81 4.97
C GLN A 98 14.78 -4.97 3.81
N TRP A 99 15.14 -4.46 2.64
CA TRP A 99 14.31 -4.49 1.44
C TRP A 99 14.94 -5.39 0.41
N TYR A 100 14.16 -6.32 -0.14
CA TYR A 100 14.62 -7.35 -1.06
C TYR A 100 13.91 -7.23 -2.41
N CYS A 101 14.67 -7.31 -3.49
CA CYS A 101 14.15 -7.41 -4.85
C CYS A 101 15.04 -8.38 -5.65
N ASP A 102 14.51 -9.58 -5.91
CA ASP A 102 15.28 -10.70 -6.47
C ASP A 102 16.57 -10.98 -5.68
N LYS A 103 17.74 -10.82 -6.28
CA LYS A 103 19.05 -11.05 -5.65
C LYS A 103 19.62 -9.82 -4.93
N GLU A 104 18.98 -8.66 -5.07
CA GLU A 104 19.43 -7.41 -4.47
C GLU A 104 18.78 -7.19 -3.10
N SER A 105 19.55 -6.60 -2.18
CA SER A 105 19.04 -6.15 -0.89
C SER A 105 19.56 -4.76 -0.55
N LEU A 106 18.70 -3.97 0.10
CA LEU A 106 19.03 -2.64 0.61
C LEU A 106 18.64 -2.52 2.08
N SER A 107 19.42 -1.76 2.83
CA SER A 107 19.00 -1.35 4.17
C SER A 107 17.76 -0.45 4.09
N ASP A 108 16.93 -0.39 5.14
CA ASP A 108 15.78 0.52 5.16
C ASP A 108 16.18 1.97 4.87
N ARG A 109 17.33 2.41 5.41
CA ARG A 109 17.88 3.75 5.15
C ARG A 109 18.22 3.96 3.68
N ASP A 110 18.94 3.02 3.06
CA ASP A 110 19.36 3.16 1.65
C ASP A 110 18.16 3.05 0.70
N PHE A 111 17.21 2.18 1.00
CA PHE A 111 15.96 2.08 0.25
C PHE A 111 15.13 3.36 0.33
N ARG A 112 14.93 3.92 1.53
CA ARG A 112 14.26 5.21 1.72
C ARG A 112 14.99 6.33 1.00
N ARG A 113 16.33 6.38 1.07
CA ARG A 113 17.13 7.35 0.31
C ARG A 113 16.95 7.17 -1.20
N ARG A 114 16.75 5.96 -1.69
CA ARG A 114 16.50 5.72 -3.12
C ARG A 114 15.11 6.18 -3.56
N LEU A 115 14.10 5.97 -2.70
CA LEU A 115 12.68 6.11 -3.03
C LEU A 115 12.07 7.48 -2.65
N LEU A 116 12.36 8.00 -1.45
CA LEU A 116 11.62 9.10 -0.84
C LEU A 116 12.31 10.46 -1.06
N GLY A 117 11.59 11.46 -1.55
CA GLY A 117 12.05 12.86 -1.62
C GLY A 117 11.32 13.73 -0.59
N SER A 118 12.00 14.73 -0.01
CA SER A 118 11.35 15.74 0.82
C SER A 118 10.94 16.94 -0.02
N ARG A 119 9.77 17.52 0.26
CA ARG A 119 9.25 18.73 -0.38
C ARG A 119 8.97 19.77 0.70
N PRO A 120 9.71 20.89 0.75
CA PRO A 120 9.40 21.98 1.67
C PRO A 120 8.13 22.70 1.22
N CYS A 121 7.29 23.07 2.17
CA CYS A 121 6.11 23.90 1.93
C CYS A 121 5.85 24.83 3.11
N THR A 122 5.21 25.96 2.81
CA THR A 122 4.76 26.95 3.79
C THR A 122 3.40 27.47 3.34
N ALA A 123 2.55 27.90 4.27
CA ALA A 123 1.36 28.66 3.91
C ALA A 123 1.77 30.09 3.50
N ILE A 124 0.96 30.72 2.65
CA ILE A 124 1.13 32.11 2.25
C ILE A 124 0.15 32.95 3.08
N ALA A 125 0.64 34.01 3.71
CA ALA A 125 -0.14 34.97 4.47
C ALA A 125 -0.92 35.87 3.49
N PRO A 126 -2.27 35.84 3.50
CA PRO A 126 -3.07 36.56 2.50
C PRO A 126 -2.92 38.09 2.58
N GLU A 127 -2.59 38.63 3.76
CA GLU A 127 -2.42 40.05 4.01
C GLU A 127 -1.14 40.65 3.42
N SER A 128 -0.08 39.84 3.24
CA SER A 128 1.25 40.30 2.86
C SER A 128 1.84 39.58 1.65
N ASP A 129 1.19 38.51 1.17
CA ASP A 129 1.71 37.58 0.16
C ASP A 129 3.10 37.01 0.53
N SER A 130 3.40 36.95 1.84
CA SER A 130 4.65 36.41 2.37
C SER A 130 4.45 35.02 2.97
N ALA A 131 5.55 34.33 3.32
CA ALA A 131 5.44 33.09 4.08
C ALA A 131 4.76 33.34 5.45
N SER A 132 3.72 32.57 5.76
CA SER A 132 3.04 32.62 7.05
C SER A 132 3.95 32.04 8.13
N GLU A 133 4.13 32.79 9.21
CA GLU A 133 4.97 32.39 10.34
C GLU A 133 4.52 31.05 10.93
N GLY A 134 5.49 30.20 11.30
CA GLY A 134 5.23 28.90 11.94
C GLY A 134 4.60 27.83 11.05
N THR A 135 4.43 28.08 9.75
CA THR A 135 3.79 27.12 8.83
C THR A 135 4.75 26.33 7.95
N LEU A 136 6.06 26.60 8.05
CA LEU A 136 7.09 25.84 7.35
C LEU A 136 7.06 24.37 7.80
N ARG A 137 6.92 23.49 6.82
CA ARG A 137 6.92 22.04 7.02
C ARG A 137 7.54 21.36 5.82
N GLU A 138 8.00 20.14 6.03
CA GLU A 138 8.51 19.29 4.97
C GLU A 138 7.63 18.06 4.84
N THR A 139 7.35 17.64 3.61
CA THR A 139 6.58 16.42 3.35
C THR A 139 7.41 15.46 2.52
N GLU A 140 7.70 14.30 3.11
CA GLU A 140 8.29 13.19 2.36
C GLU A 140 7.27 12.65 1.36
N CYS A 141 7.71 12.24 0.18
CA CYS A 141 6.89 11.62 -0.85
C CYS A 141 7.67 10.49 -1.51
N ILE A 142 6.99 9.43 -1.92
CA ILE A 142 7.53 8.48 -2.89
C ILE A 142 7.71 9.24 -4.22
N ASN A 143 8.92 9.23 -4.75
CA ASN A 143 9.20 9.86 -6.05
C ASN A 143 8.65 9.02 -7.20
N PRO A 144 8.21 9.63 -8.32
CA PRO A 144 7.79 8.90 -9.52
C PRO A 144 8.93 8.14 -10.21
N TRP A 145 10.17 8.44 -9.85
CA TRP A 145 11.37 7.89 -10.46
C TRP A 145 12.39 7.48 -9.39
N TRP A 146 13.10 6.37 -9.62
CA TRP A 146 14.12 5.89 -8.70
C TRP A 146 15.36 6.78 -8.73
N ARG A 147 15.82 7.23 -7.57
CA ARG A 147 17.11 7.93 -7.50
C ARG A 147 18.23 6.90 -7.60
N ASP A 148 19.17 7.12 -8.50
CA ASP A 148 20.43 6.39 -8.50
C ASP A 148 21.36 7.04 -7.47
N SER A 149 21.96 6.25 -6.56
CA SER A 149 22.96 6.79 -5.64
C SER A 149 24.24 7.23 -6.35
N ASN A 150 24.49 6.71 -7.55
CA ASN A 150 25.71 6.95 -8.32
C ASN A 150 25.50 7.82 -9.57
N CYS A 151 24.25 8.25 -9.86
CA CYS A 151 23.88 9.06 -11.02
C CYS A 151 24.37 8.52 -12.39
N GLN A 152 24.53 7.20 -12.54
CA GLN A 152 25.11 6.57 -13.73
C GLN A 152 24.07 5.95 -14.66
N LYS A 153 22.87 5.60 -14.16
CA LYS A 153 21.80 5.00 -14.98
C LYS A 153 20.66 5.97 -15.24
N GLU A 154 20.01 5.79 -16.39
CA GLU A 154 18.69 6.39 -16.64
C GLU A 154 17.72 6.01 -15.51
N SER A 155 17.07 7.02 -14.95
CA SER A 155 16.17 6.86 -13.82
C SER A 155 14.92 6.11 -14.26
N SER A 156 14.72 4.89 -13.74
CA SER A 156 13.54 4.09 -14.03
C SER A 156 12.32 4.61 -13.28
N ALA A 157 11.14 4.48 -13.88
CA ALA A 157 9.89 4.84 -13.21
C ALA A 157 9.61 3.93 -12.02
N VAL A 158 9.07 4.51 -10.94
CA VAL A 158 8.56 3.75 -9.80
C VAL A 158 7.22 3.13 -10.18
N LEU A 159 7.17 1.82 -10.08
CA LEU A 159 5.93 1.06 -10.19
C LEU A 159 5.42 0.73 -8.78
N LEU A 160 4.14 0.43 -8.66
CA LEU A 160 3.50 -0.04 -7.44
C LEU A 160 2.79 -1.36 -7.79
N LEU A 161 3.24 -2.44 -7.17
CA LEU A 161 2.74 -3.79 -7.41
C LEU A 161 2.00 -4.32 -6.19
N GLY A 162 0.79 -4.81 -6.42
CA GLY A 162 0.05 -5.61 -5.46
C GLY A 162 -0.91 -6.56 -6.15
N TYR A 163 -1.84 -7.10 -5.39
CA TYR A 163 -2.80 -8.09 -5.84
C TYR A 163 -4.20 -7.78 -5.34
N VAL A 164 -5.18 -8.23 -6.10
CA VAL A 164 -6.60 -8.15 -5.75
C VAL A 164 -7.17 -9.55 -5.78
N PHE A 165 -7.76 -9.98 -4.66
CA PHE A 165 -8.61 -11.14 -4.63
C PHE A 165 -10.05 -10.68 -4.88
N LEU A 166 -10.69 -11.23 -5.90
CA LEU A 166 -12.06 -10.91 -6.28
C LEU A 166 -12.96 -12.12 -6.05
N ARG A 167 -14.15 -11.85 -5.51
CA ARG A 167 -15.22 -12.86 -5.52
C ARG A 167 -15.66 -13.12 -6.95
N ASN A 168 -15.92 -14.38 -7.28
CA ASN A 168 -16.47 -14.75 -8.57
C ASN A 168 -17.99 -14.45 -8.65
N ASN A 169 -18.35 -13.17 -8.70
CA ASN A 169 -19.74 -12.69 -8.72
C ASN A 169 -19.97 -11.51 -9.68
N GLY A 170 -19.06 -11.32 -10.64
CA GLY A 170 -19.17 -10.26 -11.66
C GLY A 170 -18.70 -8.87 -11.22
N PHE A 171 -18.33 -8.67 -9.95
CA PHE A 171 -17.84 -7.36 -9.45
C PHE A 171 -16.57 -6.88 -10.16
N ARG A 172 -15.79 -7.80 -10.77
CA ARG A 172 -14.61 -7.50 -11.60
C ARG A 172 -14.87 -6.39 -12.64
N ARG A 173 -16.07 -6.33 -13.24
CA ARG A 173 -16.42 -5.30 -14.24
C ARG A 173 -16.32 -3.87 -13.71
N GLN A 174 -16.53 -3.66 -12.41
CA GLN A 174 -16.38 -2.35 -11.77
C GLN A 174 -14.91 -1.89 -11.69
N LEU A 175 -13.97 -2.84 -11.66
CA LEU A 175 -12.54 -2.57 -11.56
C LEU A 175 -11.85 -2.53 -12.92
N ASP A 176 -12.39 -3.24 -13.92
CA ASP A 176 -11.80 -3.34 -15.25
C ASP A 176 -11.62 -1.98 -15.93
N ASN A 177 -12.50 -1.01 -15.65
CA ASN A 177 -12.44 0.33 -16.25
C ASN A 177 -11.54 1.32 -15.48
N ILE A 178 -10.98 0.92 -14.34
CA ILE A 178 -10.14 1.80 -13.53
C ILE A 178 -8.73 1.85 -14.14
N ASN A 179 -8.47 2.88 -14.95
CA ASN A 179 -7.15 3.13 -15.56
C ASN A 179 -6.30 4.12 -14.76
N THR A 180 -6.91 4.97 -13.93
CA THR A 180 -6.21 5.98 -13.15
C THR A 180 -6.82 6.04 -11.76
N LEU A 181 -5.98 6.21 -10.74
CA LEU A 181 -6.39 6.48 -9.37
C LEU A 181 -5.59 7.64 -8.80
N PHE A 182 -6.17 8.31 -7.82
CA PHE A 182 -5.50 9.28 -6.95
C PHE A 182 -5.46 8.71 -5.54
N VAL A 183 -4.28 8.30 -5.09
CA VAL A 183 -4.05 7.61 -3.81
C VAL A 183 -3.25 8.48 -2.85
N GLY A 184 -3.48 8.34 -1.55
CA GLY A 184 -2.70 9.04 -0.51
C GLY A 184 -3.24 10.43 -0.15
N GLY A 185 -2.37 11.22 0.48
CA GLY A 185 -2.66 12.59 0.91
C GLY A 185 -2.39 13.63 -0.18
N ASP A 186 -2.96 14.82 -0.01
CA ASP A 186 -2.74 16.00 -0.87
C ASP A 186 -2.98 15.76 -2.37
N THR A 187 -3.91 14.86 -2.70
CA THR A 187 -4.28 14.55 -4.09
C THR A 187 -4.84 15.75 -4.85
N ARG A 188 -5.52 16.67 -4.15
CA ARG A 188 -6.00 17.96 -4.71
C ARG A 188 -4.87 18.91 -5.12
N TYR A 189 -3.67 18.71 -4.57
CA TYR A 189 -2.46 19.49 -4.89
C TYR A 189 -1.54 18.75 -5.86
N GLY A 190 -2.08 17.79 -6.61
CA GLY A 190 -1.36 17.09 -7.68
C GLY A 190 -0.52 15.90 -7.22
N LEU A 191 -0.67 15.43 -5.97
CA LEU A 191 0.00 14.22 -5.51
C LEU A 191 -0.80 12.95 -5.84
N GLY A 192 -0.13 11.81 -5.84
CA GLY A 192 -0.76 10.50 -5.72
C GLY A 192 -1.42 9.94 -6.98
N LYS A 193 -1.21 10.58 -8.15
CA LYS A 193 -1.71 10.05 -9.42
C LYS A 193 -0.94 8.78 -9.80
N ILE A 194 -1.68 7.68 -9.98
CA ILE A 194 -1.16 6.40 -10.46
C ILE A 194 -1.95 5.92 -11.69
N CYS A 195 -1.27 5.34 -12.66
CA CYS A 195 -1.86 4.83 -13.91
C CYS A 195 -1.65 3.32 -14.01
N ARG A 196 -2.71 2.57 -14.36
CA ARG A 196 -2.65 1.12 -14.46
C ARG A 196 -1.82 0.71 -15.68
N ILE A 197 -0.87 -0.20 -15.48
CA ILE A 197 -0.02 -0.72 -16.57
C ILE A 197 -0.13 -2.24 -16.74
N ASP A 198 -0.57 -2.96 -15.70
CA ASP A 198 -0.80 -4.41 -15.77
C ASP A 198 -2.02 -4.78 -14.90
N TRP A 199 -2.84 -5.67 -15.44
CA TRP A 199 -4.07 -6.18 -14.85
C TRP A 199 -4.36 -7.55 -15.44
N GLN A 200 -3.90 -8.59 -14.74
CA GLN A 200 -3.94 -9.95 -15.25
C GLN A 200 -4.26 -10.95 -14.15
N ASP A 201 -4.97 -12.01 -14.51
CA ASP A 201 -5.21 -13.13 -13.62
C ASP A 201 -3.89 -13.82 -13.26
N VAL A 202 -3.74 -14.21 -12.00
CA VAL A 202 -2.59 -15.00 -11.55
C VAL A 202 -2.80 -16.44 -12.05
N SER A 203 -2.23 -16.77 -13.20
CA SER A 203 -2.29 -18.10 -13.81
C SER A 203 -1.12 -19.00 -13.36
N GLY A 204 -1.37 -20.31 -13.20
CA GLY A 204 -0.34 -21.31 -12.88
C GLY A 204 -0.24 -21.61 -11.38
N ASP A 205 0.99 -21.70 -10.85
CA ASP A 205 1.25 -21.83 -9.41
C ASP A 205 0.79 -20.55 -8.69
N LEU A 206 -0.48 -20.57 -8.26
CA LEU A 206 -1.19 -19.50 -7.56
C LEU A 206 -0.33 -18.97 -6.40
N SER A 207 0.38 -17.88 -6.68
CA SER A 207 1.28 -17.27 -5.73
C SER A 207 1.16 -15.75 -5.73
N VAL A 208 1.18 -15.18 -4.53
CA VAL A 208 1.12 -13.74 -4.28
C VAL A 208 2.40 -13.38 -3.55
N PHE A 209 3.20 -12.50 -4.15
CA PHE A 209 4.57 -12.20 -3.68
C PHE A 209 5.44 -13.46 -3.50
N GLY A 210 5.25 -14.47 -4.36
CA GLY A 210 5.97 -15.75 -4.29
C GLY A 210 5.54 -16.66 -3.12
N LYS A 211 4.38 -16.40 -2.51
CA LYS A 211 3.79 -17.23 -1.45
C LYS A 211 2.52 -17.91 -1.93
N GLN A 212 2.31 -19.16 -1.53
CA GLN A 212 1.12 -19.93 -1.89
C GLN A 212 -0.15 -19.28 -1.34
N VAL A 213 -1.22 -19.32 -2.13
CA VAL A 213 -2.53 -18.79 -1.75
C VAL A 213 -3.62 -19.83 -1.83
N HIS A 214 -4.59 -19.76 -0.90
CA HIS A 214 -5.78 -20.59 -0.89
C HIS A 214 -7.03 -19.71 -1.06
N LEU A 215 -7.83 -20.03 -2.06
CA LEU A 215 -8.92 -19.17 -2.53
C LEU A 215 -10.32 -19.79 -2.36
N ASP A 216 -10.41 -20.99 -1.80
CA ASP A 216 -11.67 -21.76 -1.70
C ASP A 216 -12.48 -21.47 -0.43
N GLY A 217 -11.91 -20.69 0.50
CA GLY A 217 -12.52 -20.33 1.78
C GLY A 217 -13.36 -19.04 1.74
N GLU A 218 -13.86 -18.64 2.90
CA GLU A 218 -14.63 -17.40 3.06
C GLU A 218 -13.80 -16.14 2.74
N ASN A 219 -12.55 -16.12 3.19
CA ASN A 219 -11.55 -15.08 2.91
C ASN A 219 -10.35 -15.71 2.21
N PRO A 220 -9.66 -15.00 1.31
CA PRO A 220 -8.41 -15.47 0.71
C PRO A 220 -7.35 -15.62 1.80
N LYS A 221 -6.59 -16.71 1.71
CA LYS A 221 -5.52 -17.04 2.65
C LYS A 221 -4.17 -17.11 1.95
N ILE A 222 -3.12 -16.70 2.66
CA ILE A 222 -1.74 -16.72 2.18
C ILE A 222 -0.89 -17.49 3.18
N GLN A 223 -0.19 -18.53 2.73
CA GLN A 223 0.76 -19.26 3.57
C GLN A 223 2.13 -18.58 3.51
N SER A 224 2.53 -17.95 4.61
CA SER A 224 3.78 -17.20 4.66
C SER A 224 4.34 -17.13 6.08
N ASN A 225 5.66 -17.13 6.15
CA ASN A 225 6.40 -16.84 7.37
C ASN A 225 6.68 -15.33 7.53
N ILE A 226 6.36 -14.51 6.53
CA ILE A 226 6.51 -13.04 6.56
C ILE A 226 5.15 -12.42 6.26
N VAL A 227 4.75 -11.39 7.01
CA VAL A 227 3.52 -10.64 6.74
C VAL A 227 3.80 -9.49 5.78
N PHE A 228 2.97 -9.34 4.75
CA PHE A 228 3.09 -8.27 3.75
C PHE A 228 2.01 -7.19 3.90
N GLY A 229 1.27 -7.21 5.00
CA GLY A 229 0.39 -6.16 5.47
C GLY A 229 0.51 -6.06 6.99
N HIS A 230 -0.20 -5.12 7.59
CA HIS A 230 -0.25 -5.02 9.05
C HIS A 230 -1.00 -6.23 9.62
N ALA A 231 -0.34 -6.99 10.49
CA ALA A 231 -0.94 -8.16 11.13
C ALA A 231 -1.37 -7.85 12.55
N LEU A 232 -2.61 -8.23 12.90
CA LEU A 232 -3.15 -7.98 14.23
C LEU A 232 -2.55 -8.95 15.25
N GLU A 233 -2.24 -8.41 16.42
CA GLU A 233 -1.82 -9.22 17.56
C GLU A 233 -3.07 -9.80 18.22
N ASP A 234 -3.28 -11.11 18.07
CA ASP A 234 -4.30 -11.82 18.81
C ASP A 234 -3.70 -12.40 20.10
N ALA A 235 -4.25 -12.01 21.25
CA ALA A 235 -3.82 -12.40 22.58
C ALA A 235 -3.86 -13.93 22.82
N GLN A 236 -4.63 -14.66 22.00
CA GLN A 236 -4.84 -16.11 22.10
C GLN A 236 -4.01 -16.95 21.12
N SER A 237 -3.23 -16.33 20.23
CA SER A 237 -2.61 -17.01 19.09
C SER A 237 -1.10 -17.28 19.22
N GLU A 238 -0.60 -18.24 18.43
CA GLU A 238 0.82 -18.64 18.25
C GLU A 238 1.73 -17.52 17.71
N ILE A 239 1.23 -16.28 17.56
CA ILE A 239 1.97 -15.10 17.09
C ILE A 239 3.00 -14.60 18.13
N ARG A 240 3.08 -15.20 19.33
CA ARG A 240 4.03 -14.80 20.38
C ARG A 240 5.50 -14.84 19.97
N GLU A 241 5.87 -15.68 18.99
CA GLU A 241 7.24 -15.78 18.49
C GLU A 241 7.56 -14.82 17.34
N MET A 242 6.63 -13.96 16.96
CA MET A 242 6.80 -13.04 15.84
C MET A 242 7.89 -12.00 16.16
N GLN A 243 8.74 -11.75 15.18
CA GLN A 243 9.82 -10.77 15.27
C GLN A 243 9.65 -9.72 14.18
N GLY A 244 9.74 -8.46 14.57
CA GLY A 244 9.50 -7.37 13.63
C GLY A 244 9.29 -6.02 14.29
N ALA A 245 8.96 -5.04 13.45
CA ALA A 245 8.53 -3.75 13.92
C ALA A 245 7.04 -3.80 14.28
N LYS A 246 6.68 -3.16 15.40
CA LYS A 246 5.28 -2.91 15.75
C LYS A 246 4.89 -1.49 15.36
N GLU A 247 3.64 -1.34 14.96
CA GLU A 247 3.06 -0.07 14.59
C GLU A 247 1.60 0.02 15.06
N LEU A 248 1.26 1.16 15.67
CA LEU A 248 -0.12 1.51 15.98
C LEU A 248 -0.77 2.07 14.71
N LEU A 249 -1.61 1.26 14.07
CA LEU A 249 -2.34 1.69 12.89
C LEU A 249 -3.72 2.22 13.32
N GLY A 250 -3.98 3.49 13.01
CA GLY A 250 -5.23 4.18 13.35
C GLY A 250 -5.44 5.37 12.43
N GLY A 251 -6.57 6.05 12.58
CA GLY A 251 -6.89 7.20 11.73
C GLY A 251 -8.33 7.64 11.86
N TRP A 252 -8.78 8.43 10.88
CA TRP A 252 -10.12 8.99 10.85
C TRP A 252 -10.92 8.41 9.68
N ASP A 253 -12.24 8.38 9.83
CA ASP A 253 -13.20 8.08 8.78
C ASP A 253 -14.37 9.05 8.87
N GLN A 254 -14.47 9.99 7.93
CA GLN A 254 -15.52 11.03 7.91
C GLN A 254 -15.76 11.72 9.28
N GLY A 255 -14.67 12.06 9.98
CA GLY A 255 -14.73 12.70 11.31
C GLY A 255 -14.92 11.75 12.49
N SER A 256 -15.13 10.45 12.26
CA SER A 256 -15.14 9.42 13.29
C SER A 256 -13.74 8.85 13.49
N LEU A 257 -13.32 8.69 14.74
CA LEU A 257 -12.06 8.03 15.05
C LEU A 257 -12.22 6.53 14.74
N TRP A 258 -11.37 6.03 13.86
CA TRP A 258 -11.20 4.59 13.67
C TRP A 258 -10.29 4.06 14.79
N ARG A 259 -10.81 3.11 15.57
CA ARG A 259 -10.10 2.53 16.72
C ARG A 259 -8.78 1.92 16.23
N GLY A 260 -7.68 2.51 16.67
CA GLY A 260 -6.35 2.04 16.31
C GLY A 260 -6.04 0.68 16.95
N ALA A 261 -5.23 -0.12 16.26
CA ALA A 261 -4.77 -1.40 16.74
C ALA A 261 -3.24 -1.47 16.69
N LEU A 262 -2.64 -2.07 17.72
CA LEU A 262 -1.21 -2.40 17.68
C LEU A 262 -1.04 -3.60 16.76
N THR A 263 -0.20 -3.44 15.74
CA THR A 263 -0.01 -4.43 14.69
C THR A 263 1.45 -4.67 14.43
N TRP A 264 1.77 -5.84 13.92
CA TRP A 264 3.07 -6.10 13.31
C TRP A 264 3.10 -5.46 11.92
N ALA A 265 4.14 -4.66 11.66
CA ALA A 265 4.31 -3.96 10.40
C ALA A 265 4.75 -4.93 9.28
N PRO A 266 4.52 -4.58 8.00
CA PRO A 266 5.00 -5.36 6.86
C PRO A 266 6.50 -5.71 6.96
N GLY A 267 6.84 -6.96 6.68
CA GLY A 267 8.18 -7.51 6.78
C GLY A 267 8.49 -8.21 8.11
N SER A 268 7.62 -8.04 9.12
CA SER A 268 7.70 -8.85 10.34
C SER A 268 7.50 -10.34 10.02
N PHE A 269 8.17 -11.22 10.77
CA PHE A 269 8.29 -12.63 10.39
C PHE A 269 8.24 -13.60 11.58
N LEU A 270 8.02 -14.87 11.24
CA LEU A 270 8.06 -16.05 12.09
C LEU A 270 9.04 -17.08 11.51
N LYS A 271 9.52 -18.00 12.35
CA LYS A 271 10.42 -19.07 11.90
C LYS A 271 9.71 -20.06 10.98
N SER A 272 8.48 -20.42 11.32
CA SER A 272 7.64 -21.33 10.56
C SER A 272 6.56 -20.57 9.79
N PRO A 273 6.20 -21.01 8.58
CA PRO A 273 5.12 -20.40 7.82
C PRO A 273 3.77 -20.66 8.51
N LEU A 274 2.95 -19.62 8.63
CA LEU A 274 1.56 -19.69 9.08
C LEU A 274 0.61 -19.30 7.94
N VAL A 275 -0.67 -19.55 8.15
CA VAL A 275 -1.73 -19.18 7.22
C VAL A 275 -2.35 -17.86 7.67
N TRP A 276 -2.35 -16.87 6.78
CA TRP A 276 -2.87 -15.54 7.05
C TRP A 276 -4.10 -15.28 6.19
N SER A 277 -5.20 -14.88 6.79
CA SER A 277 -6.34 -14.32 6.06
C SER A 277 -6.26 -12.80 5.98
N ILE A 278 -6.80 -12.23 4.91
CA ILE A 278 -6.92 -10.77 4.76
C ILE A 278 -8.37 -10.37 5.04
N ASP A 279 -8.56 -9.51 6.04
CA ASP A 279 -9.88 -9.00 6.41
C ASP A 279 -10.37 -7.90 5.45
N THR A 280 -11.57 -7.38 5.70
CA THR A 280 -12.18 -6.30 4.91
C THR A 280 -11.44 -4.97 4.98
N ASN A 281 -10.65 -4.74 6.04
CA ASN A 281 -9.84 -3.54 6.23
C ASN A 281 -8.41 -3.68 5.68
N GLY A 282 -8.04 -4.90 5.24
CA GLY A 282 -6.70 -5.23 4.77
C GLY A 282 -5.71 -5.58 5.89
N TYR A 283 -6.20 -5.87 7.10
CA TYR A 283 -5.41 -6.49 8.15
C TYR A 283 -5.18 -7.96 7.86
N TRP A 284 -4.02 -8.44 8.30
CA TRP A 284 -3.64 -9.84 8.25
C TRP A 284 -4.02 -10.49 9.58
N LEU A 285 -4.86 -11.51 9.51
CA LEU A 285 -5.35 -12.28 10.65
C LEU A 285 -4.80 -13.69 10.58
N HIS A 286 -4.24 -14.19 11.68
CA HIS A 286 -3.88 -15.59 11.81
C HIS A 286 -5.15 -16.46 11.84
N VAL A 287 -5.12 -17.63 11.20
CA VAL A 287 -6.27 -18.56 11.08
C VAL A 287 -5.89 -19.95 11.55
#